data_AF-A0A369VE25-F1
#
_entry.id   AF-A0A369VE25-F1
#
_cell.length_a   1.000
_cell.length_b   1.000
_cell.length_c   1.000
_cell.angle_alpha   90.00
_cell.angle_beta   90.00
_cell.angle_gamma   90.00
#
_symmetry.space_group_name_H-M   'P 1'
#
loop_
_entity.id
_entity.type
_entity.pdbx_description
1 polymer ?
#
loop_
_entity_poly.entity_id
_entity_poly.type
_entity_poly.pdbx_seq_one_letter_code
_entity_poly.pdbx_strand_id
1 'polypeptide(L)'
;MVRKLHSLAGLIAALFLTVLSLSGVALSLDPALERLQATVSADGQISVAALAGRVALHYPDVEQIERTPSGSIIVYYTRNDQPGADRVDPVSGQGIAPHAPSGFSRWVKDLHRSLLFDTPGRAVVGVVALAMLFLCVSGVVLLVWRVGGWRQIAQPLRGGVNQRWHAQVGRWVLPALLLSALTGIYMSAATFALVPDGMQSEPQFPSRQAGGPAQPVTALAALLATDLNDLRELVYPHPSDPSDVYSLRTNQGDAYVDQATGALLSYQAHGVARRIYEQVYQLHTGEGLWWLGLLLGFCALGVPVLGATGALTWWARRQSMPRIVGNSAAQSADTIILVGSENNSTWGFANALHNALTQAGLQVHTAPMNQLAAQYRRAERLFILTATYGDGDAPSSASQFLARLGKVKAPPGLGFAVLGFGDQQFPRFCQFAKDVQAALLAQGWRRMLALETVDRQSTQAFVRWGQAVSQLIGQELALQHTPKPPRTDAFELVERVDYGEQVNAPTSILRFAPVARPGLGGRWQRLLGG
;
A
#
# COMPACT_ATOMS: atom_id res chain seq x y z
N MET A 1 -15.16 -6.82 6.08
CA MET A 1 -15.22 -6.39 4.65
C MET A 1 -13.86 -5.86 4.16
N VAL A 2 -13.23 -4.92 4.88
CA VAL A 2 -11.94 -4.27 4.53
C VAL A 2 -10.84 -5.26 4.10
N ARG A 3 -10.61 -6.34 4.85
CA ARG A 3 -9.58 -7.36 4.52
C ARG A 3 -9.72 -7.96 3.11
N LYS A 4 -10.95 -8.19 2.66
CA LYS A 4 -11.23 -8.74 1.32
C LYS A 4 -10.94 -7.69 0.24
N LEU A 5 -11.44 -6.47 0.45
CA LEU A 5 -11.21 -5.35 -0.48
C LEU A 5 -9.73 -5.03 -0.64
N HIS A 6 -8.98 -4.92 0.47
CA HIS A 6 -7.53 -4.72 0.45
C HIS A 6 -6.82 -5.84 -0.34
N SER A 7 -7.13 -7.11 -0.06
CA SER A 7 -6.47 -8.22 -0.77
C SER A 7 -6.80 -8.27 -2.26
N LEU A 8 -8.02 -7.92 -2.65
CA LEU A 8 -8.45 -7.95 -4.06
C LEU A 8 -7.85 -6.78 -4.82
N ALA A 9 -7.97 -5.56 -4.29
CA ALA A 9 -7.35 -4.37 -4.86
C ALA A 9 -5.83 -4.55 -4.99
N GLY A 10 -5.19 -5.12 -3.96
CA GLY A 10 -3.76 -5.39 -3.96
C GLY A 10 -3.33 -6.36 -5.05
N LEU A 11 -4.09 -7.45 -5.27
CA LEU A 11 -3.81 -8.42 -6.34
C LEU A 11 -3.96 -7.82 -7.74
N ILE A 12 -5.00 -7.01 -7.96
CA ILE A 12 -5.25 -6.36 -9.25
C ILE A 12 -4.17 -5.32 -9.55
N ALA A 13 -3.82 -4.51 -8.54
CA ALA A 13 -2.86 -3.41 -8.70
C ALA A 13 -1.39 -3.86 -8.63
N ALA A 14 -1.08 -5.06 -8.11
CA ALA A 14 0.28 -5.49 -7.81
C ALA A 14 1.24 -5.37 -9.01
N LEU A 15 0.81 -5.79 -10.20
CA LEU A 15 1.65 -5.73 -11.40
C LEU A 15 2.00 -4.28 -11.75
N PHE A 16 0.99 -3.42 -11.87
CA PHE A 16 1.18 -2.02 -12.22
C PHE A 16 2.00 -1.27 -11.16
N LEU A 17 1.70 -1.48 -9.88
CA LEU A 17 2.46 -0.87 -8.77
C LEU A 17 3.91 -1.35 -8.75
N THR A 18 4.18 -2.60 -9.11
CA THR A 18 5.55 -3.12 -9.24
C THR A 18 6.29 -2.42 -10.36
N VAL A 19 5.69 -2.28 -11.54
CA VAL A 19 6.31 -1.56 -12.66
C VAL A 19 6.58 -0.10 -12.30
N LEU A 20 5.59 0.60 -11.74
CA LEU A 20 5.73 2.02 -11.37
C LEU A 20 6.70 2.25 -10.22
N SER A 21 6.75 1.35 -9.23
CA SER A 21 7.72 1.46 -8.13
C SER A 21 9.15 1.22 -8.63
N LEU A 22 9.37 0.24 -9.50
CA LEU A 22 10.71 -0.01 -10.07
C LEU A 22 11.18 1.12 -11.00
N SER A 23 10.28 1.70 -11.81
CA SER A 23 10.63 2.90 -12.58
C SER A 23 10.88 4.11 -11.67
N GLY A 24 10.09 4.27 -10.61
CA GLY A 24 10.32 5.31 -9.59
C GLY A 24 11.65 5.17 -8.87
N VAL A 25 12.08 3.93 -8.55
CA VAL A 25 13.42 3.65 -7.99
C VAL A 25 14.50 4.15 -8.94
N ALA A 26 14.39 3.84 -10.23
CA ALA A 26 15.37 4.27 -11.22
C ALA A 26 15.43 5.81 -11.32
N LEU A 27 14.29 6.49 -11.40
CA LEU A 27 14.22 7.96 -11.47
C LEU A 27 14.69 8.65 -10.19
N SER A 28 14.54 8.01 -9.03
CA SER A 28 14.96 8.58 -7.74
C SER A 28 16.46 8.82 -7.63
N LEU A 29 17.26 8.20 -8.51
CA LEU A 29 18.70 8.38 -8.57
C LEU A 29 19.10 9.67 -9.30
N ASP A 30 18.25 10.16 -10.22
CA ASP A 30 18.59 11.29 -11.09
C ASP A 30 18.91 12.57 -10.28
N PRO A 31 18.09 13.01 -9.31
CA PRO A 31 18.43 14.20 -8.51
C PRO A 31 19.73 14.06 -7.71
N ALA A 32 20.06 12.85 -7.25
CA ALA A 32 21.28 12.59 -6.50
C ALA A 32 22.52 12.62 -7.40
N LEU A 33 22.44 11.98 -8.58
CA LEU A 33 23.51 12.02 -9.58
C LEU A 33 23.76 13.43 -10.09
N GLU A 34 22.69 14.19 -10.31
CA GLU A 34 22.79 15.57 -10.73
C GLU A 34 23.41 16.44 -9.63
N ARG A 35 22.97 16.30 -8.38
CA ARG A 35 23.52 17.06 -7.25
C ARG A 35 25.02 16.78 -7.03
N LEU A 36 25.47 15.55 -7.28
CA LEU A 36 26.88 15.16 -7.21
C LEU A 36 27.74 15.84 -8.28
N GLN A 37 27.14 16.18 -9.42
CA GLN A 37 27.82 16.82 -10.55
C GLN A 37 27.68 18.35 -10.51
N ALA A 38 26.77 18.88 -9.69
CA ALA A 38 26.51 20.31 -9.56
C ALA A 38 27.47 21.01 -8.58
N THR A 39 28.05 22.12 -9.04
CA THR A 39 28.71 23.10 -8.18
C THR A 39 27.67 24.11 -7.70
N VAL A 40 27.37 24.12 -6.40
CA VAL A 40 26.39 25.06 -5.81
C VAL A 40 27.15 26.15 -5.06
N SER A 41 26.89 27.40 -5.44
CA SER A 41 27.47 28.58 -4.78
C SER A 41 26.68 28.96 -3.53
N ALA A 42 27.32 29.63 -2.58
CA ALA A 42 26.66 30.12 -1.37
C ALA A 42 25.67 31.25 -1.72
N ASP A 43 24.64 31.42 -0.89
CA ASP A 43 23.65 32.48 -1.06
C ASP A 43 24.32 33.87 -1.03
N GLY A 44 23.96 34.73 -1.97
CA GLY A 44 24.51 36.07 -2.13
C GLY A 44 25.92 36.11 -2.75
N GLN A 45 26.52 34.97 -3.09
CA GLN A 45 27.90 34.92 -3.57
C GLN A 45 28.03 35.32 -5.05
N ILE A 46 27.05 34.95 -5.88
CA ILE A 46 27.07 35.18 -7.33
C ILE A 46 25.70 35.68 -7.74
N SER A 47 25.65 36.85 -8.39
CA SER A 47 24.43 37.34 -9.03
C SER A 47 24.25 36.74 -10.42
N VAL A 48 23.02 36.77 -10.93
CA VAL A 48 22.70 36.32 -12.29
C VAL A 48 23.52 37.11 -13.32
N ALA A 49 23.67 38.42 -13.14
CA ALA A 49 24.51 39.26 -14.00
C ALA A 49 25.98 38.82 -14.04
N ALA A 50 26.55 38.45 -12.88
CA ALA A 50 27.93 38.01 -12.78
C ALA A 50 28.15 36.66 -13.48
N LEU A 51 27.22 35.71 -13.31
CA LEU A 51 27.26 34.45 -14.04
C LEU A 51 27.14 34.68 -15.55
N ALA A 52 26.11 35.41 -15.99
CA ALA A 52 25.83 35.71 -17.38
C ALA A 52 27.03 36.36 -18.08
N GLY A 53 27.72 37.28 -17.39
CA GLY A 53 28.95 37.90 -17.89
C GLY A 53 30.10 36.91 -18.08
N ARG A 54 30.30 35.98 -17.13
CA ARG A 54 31.34 34.95 -17.24
C ARG A 54 31.02 33.93 -18.33
N VAL A 55 29.76 33.53 -18.45
CA VAL A 55 29.30 32.63 -19.53
C VAL A 55 29.50 33.27 -20.89
N ALA A 56 29.16 34.55 -21.06
CA ALA A 56 29.33 35.26 -22.32
C ALA A 56 30.79 35.33 -22.81
N LEU A 57 31.79 35.23 -21.91
CA LEU A 57 33.21 35.16 -22.29
C LEU A 57 33.59 33.84 -22.97
N HIS A 58 32.89 32.76 -22.64
CA HIS A 58 33.15 31.41 -23.16
C HIS A 58 32.14 30.98 -24.23
N TYR A 59 30.93 31.56 -24.21
CA TYR A 59 29.81 31.30 -25.09
C TYR A 59 29.26 32.63 -25.64
N PRO A 60 29.86 33.19 -26.69
CA PRO A 60 29.46 34.50 -27.22
C PRO A 60 28.04 34.52 -27.80
N ASP A 61 27.57 33.39 -28.32
CA ASP A 61 26.23 33.20 -28.88
C ASP A 61 25.32 32.41 -27.91
N VAL A 62 25.39 32.77 -26.61
CA VAL A 62 24.50 32.21 -25.59
C VAL A 62 23.07 32.71 -25.79
N GLU A 63 22.11 31.80 -25.77
CA GLU A 63 20.69 32.10 -25.93
C GLU A 63 19.94 31.97 -24.61
N GLN A 64 20.35 31.01 -23.77
CA GLN A 64 19.65 30.69 -22.54
C GLN A 64 20.59 30.13 -21.47
N ILE A 65 20.38 30.54 -20.22
CA ILE A 65 20.98 29.94 -19.02
C ILE A 65 19.85 29.35 -18.18
N GLU A 66 19.93 28.06 -17.88
CA GLU A 66 18.98 27.35 -17.03
C GLU A 66 19.69 26.86 -15.77
N ARG A 67 19.03 27.01 -14.62
CA ARG A 67 19.48 26.43 -13.35
C ARG A 67 18.49 25.36 -12.89
N THR A 68 18.97 24.13 -12.85
CA THR A 68 18.15 22.99 -12.43
C THR A 68 17.86 23.03 -10.92
N PRO A 69 16.82 22.34 -10.43
CA PRO A 69 16.54 22.26 -8.99
C PRO A 69 17.68 21.71 -8.15
N SER A 70 18.51 20.83 -8.71
CA SER A 70 19.70 20.26 -8.06
C SER A 70 20.90 21.22 -8.05
N GLY A 71 20.80 22.37 -8.74
CA GLY A 71 21.78 23.44 -8.76
C GLY A 71 22.79 23.38 -9.92
N SER A 72 22.58 22.51 -10.92
CA SER A 72 23.41 22.52 -12.13
C SER A 72 23.07 23.74 -12.98
N ILE A 73 24.09 24.34 -13.60
CA ILE A 73 23.89 25.40 -14.59
C ILE A 73 24.07 24.81 -15.99
N ILE A 74 23.08 24.99 -16.83
CA ILE A 74 23.05 24.57 -18.23
C ILE A 74 23.00 25.83 -19.08
N VAL A 75 23.86 25.89 -20.10
CA VAL A 75 23.93 26.98 -21.07
C VAL A 75 23.54 26.42 -22.42
N TYR A 76 22.52 27.02 -23.05
CA TYR A 76 22.16 26.75 -24.44
C TYR A 76 22.73 27.86 -25.32
N TYR A 77 23.33 27.46 -26.42
CA TYR A 77 24.02 28.35 -27.34
C TYR A 77 23.92 27.81 -28.75
N THR A 78 24.13 28.68 -29.74
CA THR A 78 24.27 28.28 -31.14
C THR A 78 25.72 28.42 -31.57
N ARG A 79 26.31 27.38 -32.14
CA ARG A 79 27.68 27.43 -32.71
C ARG A 79 27.65 26.89 -34.13
N ASN A 80 28.03 27.73 -35.10
CA ASN A 80 27.98 27.40 -36.53
C ASN A 80 26.58 26.91 -36.98
N ASP A 81 25.53 27.64 -36.58
CA ASP A 81 24.12 27.30 -36.86
C ASP A 81 23.65 25.93 -36.31
N GLN A 82 24.37 25.38 -35.33
CA GLN A 82 23.96 24.16 -34.62
C GLN A 82 23.70 24.48 -33.15
N PRO A 83 22.53 24.10 -32.60
CA PRO A 83 22.24 24.27 -31.19
C PRO A 83 23.09 23.31 -30.36
N GLY A 84 23.65 23.84 -29.27
CA GLY A 84 24.41 23.11 -28.27
C GLY A 84 23.91 23.42 -26.87
N ALA A 85 24.17 22.50 -25.95
CA ALA A 85 23.89 22.69 -24.53
C ALA A 85 25.07 22.14 -23.74
N ASP A 86 25.66 22.96 -22.87
CA ASP A 86 26.79 22.57 -22.01
C ASP A 86 26.46 22.87 -20.56
N ARG A 87 26.94 22.00 -19.66
CA ARG A 87 26.97 22.31 -18.22
C ARG A 87 28.17 23.16 -17.93
N VAL A 88 27.98 24.21 -17.15
CA VAL A 88 29.04 25.17 -16.83
C VAL A 88 29.25 25.29 -15.33
N ASP A 89 30.48 25.63 -14.95
CA ASP A 89 30.81 26.00 -13.58
C ASP A 89 30.30 27.42 -13.29
N PRO A 90 29.43 27.64 -12.30
CA PRO A 90 28.89 28.96 -11.99
C PRO A 90 29.95 29.98 -11.55
N VAL A 91 31.08 29.51 -11.01
CA VAL A 91 32.14 30.41 -10.51
C VAL A 91 32.98 30.94 -11.68
N SER A 92 33.39 30.08 -12.61
CA SER A 92 34.25 30.46 -13.73
C SER A 92 33.51 30.80 -15.03
N GLY A 93 32.30 30.27 -15.24
CA GLY A 93 31.58 30.31 -16.52
C GLY A 93 32.08 29.31 -17.56
N GLN A 94 33.06 28.46 -17.22
CA GLN A 94 33.64 27.49 -18.15
C GLN A 94 32.77 26.24 -18.30
N GLY A 95 32.77 25.66 -19.49
CA GLY A 95 32.16 24.36 -19.76
C GLY A 95 32.82 23.23 -18.98
N ILE A 96 32.02 22.49 -18.23
CA ILE A 96 32.41 21.26 -17.53
C ILE A 96 32.26 20.07 -18.48
N ALA A 97 31.08 19.92 -19.08
CA ALA A 97 30.75 18.82 -19.99
C ALA A 97 29.49 19.13 -20.81
N PRO A 98 29.32 18.52 -22.00
CA PRO A 98 28.07 18.59 -22.74
C PRO A 98 26.85 18.15 -21.93
N HIS A 99 25.76 18.90 -22.05
CA HIS A 99 24.47 18.56 -21.50
C HIS A 99 23.67 17.74 -22.53
N ALA A 100 23.62 16.42 -22.32
CA ALA A 100 22.77 15.53 -23.11
C ALA A 100 21.84 14.75 -22.16
N PRO A 101 20.50 14.95 -22.26
CA PRO A 101 19.57 14.17 -21.47
C PRO A 101 19.70 12.68 -21.78
N SER A 102 19.78 11.84 -20.75
CA SER A 102 19.87 10.38 -20.92
C SER A 102 18.61 9.84 -21.59
N GLY A 103 18.77 9.16 -22.73
CA GLY A 103 17.67 8.48 -23.42
C GLY A 103 17.01 7.40 -22.56
N PHE A 104 17.80 6.75 -21.69
CA PHE A 104 17.28 5.79 -20.71
C PHE A 104 16.41 6.48 -19.65
N SER A 105 16.88 7.57 -19.03
CA SER A 105 16.08 8.31 -18.02
C SER A 105 14.77 8.83 -18.64
N ARG A 106 14.83 9.37 -19.87
CA ARG A 106 13.63 9.80 -20.61
C ARG A 106 12.64 8.64 -20.80
N TRP A 107 13.12 7.49 -21.27
CA TRP A 107 12.27 6.30 -21.44
C TRP A 107 11.67 5.81 -20.11
N VAL A 108 12.44 5.79 -19.02
CA VAL A 108 11.92 5.43 -17.68
C VAL A 108 10.89 6.44 -17.20
N LYS A 109 11.10 7.74 -17.45
CA LYS A 109 10.16 8.82 -17.11
C LYS A 109 8.84 8.64 -17.85
N ASP A 110 8.88 8.30 -19.14
CA ASP A 110 7.68 8.02 -19.94
C ASP A 110 6.98 6.73 -19.47
N LEU A 111 7.73 5.68 -19.11
CA LEU A 111 7.17 4.48 -18.49
C LEU A 111 6.48 4.80 -17.15
N HIS A 112 7.09 5.61 -16.30
CA HIS A 112 6.52 5.96 -14.99
C HIS A 112 5.29 6.88 -15.10
N ARG A 113 5.34 7.86 -15.99
CA ARG A 113 4.28 8.88 -16.14
C ARG A 113 3.11 8.41 -16.97
N SER A 114 3.36 7.60 -18.01
CA SER A 114 2.34 7.23 -18.99
C SER A 114 2.38 5.76 -19.40
N LEU A 115 3.18 4.89 -18.76
CA LEU A 115 3.32 3.49 -19.20
C LEU A 115 3.68 3.36 -20.69
N LEU A 116 4.37 4.35 -21.26
CA LEU A 116 4.69 4.46 -22.69
C LEU A 116 3.46 4.55 -23.61
N PHE A 117 2.33 5.03 -23.08
CA PHE A 117 1.04 5.07 -23.76
C PHE A 117 0.36 6.44 -23.63
N ASP A 118 1.17 7.50 -23.57
CA ASP A 118 0.75 8.91 -23.55
C ASP A 118 -0.46 9.22 -22.65
N THR A 119 -1.51 9.82 -23.21
CA THR A 119 -2.66 10.32 -22.46
C THR A 119 -3.47 9.21 -21.79
N PRO A 120 -3.87 8.11 -22.47
CA PRO A 120 -4.54 7.00 -21.79
C PRO A 120 -3.67 6.38 -20.71
N GLY A 121 -2.37 6.28 -20.95
CA GLY A 121 -1.40 5.80 -19.97
C GLY A 121 -1.33 6.66 -18.71
N ARG A 122 -1.32 7.99 -18.85
CA ARG A 122 -1.39 8.94 -17.72
C ARG A 122 -2.65 8.73 -16.88
N ALA A 123 -3.79 8.45 -17.52
CA ALA A 123 -5.03 8.15 -16.81
C ALA A 123 -4.92 6.84 -16.00
N VAL A 124 -4.34 5.79 -16.59
CA VAL A 124 -4.09 4.52 -15.88
C VAL A 124 -3.18 4.72 -14.68
N VAL A 125 -2.07 5.46 -14.83
CA VAL A 125 -1.16 5.78 -13.72
C VAL A 125 -1.89 6.52 -12.60
N GLY A 126 -2.75 7.48 -12.93
CA GLY A 126 -3.62 8.17 -11.96
C GLY A 126 -4.54 7.21 -11.19
N VAL A 127 -5.19 6.26 -11.87
CA VAL A 127 -6.02 5.23 -11.22
C VAL A 127 -5.19 4.30 -10.34
N VAL A 128 -3.97 3.95 -10.77
CA VAL A 128 -3.05 3.12 -9.96
C VAL A 128 -2.59 3.88 -8.71
N ALA A 129 -2.35 5.19 -8.80
CA ALA A 129 -2.04 6.03 -7.64
C ALA A 129 -3.21 6.10 -6.64
N LEU A 130 -4.45 6.21 -7.12
CA LEU A 130 -5.66 6.10 -6.28
C LEU A 130 -5.77 4.71 -5.62
N ALA A 131 -5.47 3.64 -6.34
CA ALA A 131 -5.43 2.29 -5.78
C ALA A 131 -4.34 2.16 -4.70
N MET A 132 -3.16 2.77 -4.89
CA MET A 132 -2.10 2.82 -3.89
C MET A 132 -2.55 3.56 -2.62
N LEU A 133 -3.22 4.71 -2.76
CA LEU A 133 -3.79 5.45 -1.63
C LEU A 133 -4.80 4.58 -0.86
N PHE A 134 -5.71 3.92 -1.56
CA PHE A 134 -6.67 2.99 -0.95
C PHE A 134 -5.96 1.86 -0.19
N LEU A 135 -4.91 1.27 -0.78
CA LEU A 135 -4.13 0.20 -0.14
C LEU A 135 -3.39 0.68 1.10
N CYS A 136 -2.82 1.89 1.08
CA CYS A 136 -2.18 2.50 2.24
C CYS A 136 -3.19 2.70 3.39
N VAL A 137 -4.32 3.35 3.10
CA VAL A 137 -5.37 3.63 4.11
C VAL A 137 -5.95 2.34 4.67
N SER A 138 -6.35 1.40 3.80
CA SER A 138 -6.89 0.11 4.24
C SER A 138 -5.84 -0.75 4.97
N GLY A 139 -4.57 -0.66 4.59
CA GLY A 139 -3.44 -1.33 5.26
C GLY A 139 -3.24 -0.83 6.68
N VAL A 140 -3.29 0.49 6.90
CA VAL A 140 -3.23 1.11 8.23
C VAL A 140 -4.38 0.63 9.11
N VAL A 141 -5.62 0.67 8.59
CA VAL A 141 -6.81 0.22 9.32
C VAL A 141 -6.65 -1.25 9.75
N LEU A 142 -6.19 -2.12 8.85
CA LEU A 142 -5.93 -3.53 9.16
C LEU A 142 -4.80 -3.71 10.16
N LEU A 143 -3.74 -2.89 10.10
CA LEU A 143 -2.64 -2.92 11.05
C LEU A 143 -3.09 -2.52 12.46
N VAL A 144 -3.84 -1.42 12.58
CA VAL A 144 -4.40 -0.92 13.85
C VAL A 144 -5.31 -1.95 14.50
N TRP A 145 -6.22 -2.55 13.71
CA TRP A 145 -7.10 -3.61 14.20
C TRP A 145 -6.34 -4.86 14.63
N ARG A 146 -5.21 -5.17 13.97
CA ARG A 146 -4.39 -6.33 14.30
C ARG A 146 -3.63 -6.17 15.61
N VAL A 147 -3.17 -4.96 15.94
CA VAL A 147 -2.41 -4.68 17.17
C VAL A 147 -3.28 -4.18 18.33
N GLY A 148 -4.59 -4.01 18.12
CA GLY A 148 -5.51 -3.56 19.18
C GLY A 148 -5.45 -2.07 19.49
N GLY A 149 -4.99 -1.22 18.56
CA GLY A 149 -5.08 0.24 18.67
C GLY A 149 -3.86 1.02 18.19
N TRP A 150 -4.03 2.33 17.98
CA TRP A 150 -2.99 3.23 17.43
C TRP A 150 -1.73 3.32 18.30
N ARG A 151 -1.87 3.22 19.62
CA ARG A 151 -0.74 3.26 20.56
C ARG A 151 0.15 2.01 20.50
N GLN A 152 -0.33 0.93 19.88
CA GLN A 152 0.35 -0.36 19.82
C GLN A 152 0.96 -0.64 18.44
N ILE A 153 0.99 0.34 17.53
CA ILE A 153 1.48 0.17 16.16
C ILE A 153 2.93 -0.31 16.12
N ALA A 154 3.78 0.03 17.10
CA ALA A 154 5.16 -0.42 17.13
C ALA A 154 5.34 -1.88 17.61
N GLN A 155 4.30 -2.52 18.16
CA GLN A 155 4.45 -3.85 18.78
C GLN A 155 4.83 -4.95 17.77
N PRO A 156 5.48 -6.03 18.25
CA PRO A 156 5.81 -7.20 17.45
C PRO A 156 4.58 -7.85 16.82
N LEU A 157 4.64 -8.11 15.51
CA LEU A 157 3.54 -8.70 14.76
C LEU A 157 3.55 -10.23 14.88
N ARG A 158 2.45 -10.81 15.38
CA ARG A 158 2.24 -12.27 15.47
C ARG A 158 1.54 -12.81 14.22
N GLY A 159 1.85 -14.04 13.79
CA GLY A 159 1.17 -14.73 12.68
C GLY A 159 2.12 -15.43 11.70
N GLY A 160 1.57 -15.92 10.58
CA GLY A 160 2.34 -16.59 9.53
C GLY A 160 3.45 -15.70 8.96
N VAL A 161 4.55 -16.30 8.49
CA VAL A 161 5.77 -15.60 8.01
C VAL A 161 5.43 -14.51 6.98
N ASN A 162 4.66 -14.85 5.93
CA ASN A 162 4.29 -13.91 4.88
C ASN A 162 3.43 -12.75 5.41
N GLN A 163 2.51 -13.03 6.33
CA GLN A 163 1.64 -12.01 6.92
C GLN A 163 2.39 -11.09 7.87
N ARG A 164 3.47 -11.56 8.50
CA ARG A 164 4.38 -10.73 9.31
C ARG A 164 5.21 -9.83 8.42
N TRP A 165 5.88 -10.38 7.40
CA TRP A 165 6.67 -9.60 6.44
C TRP A 165 5.83 -8.54 5.73
N HIS A 166 4.64 -8.89 5.25
CA HIS A 166 3.74 -7.93 4.59
C HIS A 166 3.41 -6.74 5.50
N ALA A 167 3.07 -6.99 6.76
CA ALA A 167 2.73 -5.93 7.70
C ALA A 167 3.96 -5.16 8.21
N GLN A 168 5.12 -5.81 8.35
CA GLN A 168 6.35 -5.18 8.81
C GLN A 168 6.94 -4.25 7.76
N VAL A 169 7.07 -4.73 6.51
CA VAL A 169 7.52 -3.89 5.39
C VAL A 169 6.53 -2.75 5.19
N GLY A 170 5.23 -3.06 5.17
CA GLY A 170 4.17 -2.07 4.99
C GLY A 170 4.24 -0.95 6.02
N ARG A 171 4.49 -1.28 7.30
CA ARG A 171 4.64 -0.30 8.38
C ARG A 171 5.77 0.71 8.11
N TRP A 172 6.91 0.26 7.59
CA TRP A 172 8.07 1.11 7.36
C TRP A 172 7.93 1.97 6.11
N VAL A 173 7.42 1.41 5.02
CA VAL A 173 7.34 2.12 3.73
C VAL A 173 6.08 2.98 3.61
N LEU A 174 5.08 2.78 4.47
CA LEU A 174 3.80 3.48 4.43
C LEU A 174 3.90 5.01 4.30
N PRO A 175 4.73 5.73 5.10
CA PRO A 175 4.79 7.19 5.00
C PRO A 175 5.25 7.66 3.61
N ALA A 176 6.28 7.01 3.07
CA ALA A 176 6.80 7.29 1.73
C ALA A 176 5.77 6.96 0.65
N LEU A 177 5.13 5.78 0.70
CA LEU A 177 4.11 5.40 -0.28
C LEU A 177 2.87 6.31 -0.21
N LEU A 178 2.48 6.78 0.98
CA LEU A 178 1.38 7.72 1.14
C LEU A 178 1.73 9.07 0.51
N LEU A 179 2.93 9.59 0.76
CA LEU A 179 3.42 10.83 0.15
C LEU A 179 3.45 10.70 -1.38
N SER A 180 4.04 9.63 -1.92
CA SER A 180 4.11 9.38 -3.37
C SER A 180 2.72 9.22 -3.99
N ALA A 181 1.77 8.57 -3.29
CA ALA A 181 0.39 8.42 -3.79
C ALA A 181 -0.31 9.78 -3.87
N LEU A 182 -0.28 10.57 -2.79
CA LEU A 182 -0.96 11.87 -2.72
C LEU A 182 -0.39 12.85 -3.75
N THR A 183 0.93 12.94 -3.84
CA THR A 183 1.61 13.81 -4.80
C THR A 183 1.38 13.35 -6.26
N GLY A 184 1.45 12.04 -6.52
CA GLY A 184 1.18 11.48 -7.85
C GLY A 184 -0.28 11.70 -8.29
N ILE A 185 -1.25 11.55 -7.39
CA ILE A 185 -2.66 11.88 -7.64
C ILE A 185 -2.81 13.36 -7.98
N TYR A 186 -2.18 14.25 -7.21
CA TYR A 186 -2.24 15.69 -7.46
C TYR A 186 -1.66 16.06 -8.83
N MET A 187 -0.47 15.55 -9.18
CA MET A 187 0.14 15.80 -10.49
C MET A 187 -0.68 15.22 -11.64
N SER A 188 -1.30 14.05 -11.44
CA SER A 188 -2.23 13.48 -12.41
C SER A 188 -3.47 14.37 -12.57
N ALA A 189 -4.03 14.89 -11.48
CA ALA A 189 -5.18 15.80 -11.51
C ALA A 189 -4.85 17.11 -12.25
N ALA A 190 -3.67 17.70 -11.99
CA ALA A 190 -3.18 18.87 -12.71
C ALA A 190 -3.00 18.59 -14.21
N THR A 191 -2.47 17.43 -14.59
CA THR A 191 -2.29 17.02 -15.99
C THR A 191 -3.62 16.98 -16.77
N PHE A 192 -4.73 16.67 -16.09
CA PHE A 192 -6.08 16.67 -16.67
C PHE A 192 -6.86 17.96 -16.37
N ALA A 193 -6.18 19.04 -15.94
CA ALA A 193 -6.77 20.33 -15.59
C ALA A 193 -7.90 20.25 -14.54
N LEU A 194 -7.90 19.22 -13.69
CA LEU A 194 -8.85 19.07 -12.58
C LEU A 194 -8.47 19.96 -11.38
N VAL A 195 -7.21 20.38 -11.31
CA VAL A 195 -6.64 21.28 -10.30
C VAL A 195 -5.72 22.27 -11.03
N PRO A 196 -5.70 23.56 -10.67
CA PRO A 196 -4.79 24.53 -11.27
C PRO A 196 -3.32 24.24 -10.91
N ASP A 197 -2.43 24.32 -11.90
CA ASP A 197 -0.98 24.22 -11.73
C ASP A 197 -0.30 25.60 -11.58
N GLY A 198 -1.02 26.69 -11.87
CA GLY A 198 -0.52 28.06 -11.74
C GLY A 198 0.51 28.47 -12.80
N MET A 199 0.70 27.68 -13.84
CA MET A 199 1.66 27.96 -14.93
C MET A 199 1.14 28.99 -15.94
N GLN A 200 -0.14 29.38 -15.86
CA GLN A 200 -0.79 30.29 -16.80
C GLN A 200 -0.57 31.78 -16.49
N SER A 201 0.09 32.10 -15.36
CA SER A 201 0.30 33.47 -14.90
C SER A 201 1.68 33.97 -15.32
N GLU A 202 1.79 34.46 -16.55
CA GLU A 202 3.01 35.10 -17.08
C GLU A 202 2.91 36.64 -17.02
N PRO A 203 4.04 37.36 -16.86
CA PRO A 203 4.05 38.81 -16.90
C PRO A 203 3.63 39.30 -18.29
N GLN A 204 2.88 40.40 -18.32
CA GLN A 204 2.55 41.04 -19.59
C GLN A 204 3.84 41.51 -20.29
N PHE A 205 3.96 41.20 -21.57
CA PHE A 205 5.08 41.66 -22.39
C PHE A 205 5.07 43.21 -22.43
N PRO A 206 6.23 43.86 -22.21
CA PRO A 206 6.29 45.32 -22.09
C PRO A 206 5.90 46.01 -23.41
N SER A 207 5.10 47.08 -23.30
CA SER A 207 4.63 47.87 -24.45
C SER A 207 5.51 49.06 -24.80
N ARG A 208 6.45 49.43 -23.93
CA ARG A 208 7.50 50.44 -24.18
C ARG A 208 8.84 49.90 -23.69
N GLN A 209 9.80 49.74 -24.58
CA GLN A 209 11.21 49.58 -24.23
C GLN A 209 11.97 50.89 -24.48
N ALA A 210 13.09 51.10 -23.80
CA ALA A 210 13.85 52.34 -23.93
C ALA A 210 14.36 52.58 -25.36
N GLY A 211 14.63 51.48 -26.11
CA GLY A 211 15.17 51.52 -27.47
C GLY A 211 16.55 52.16 -27.49
N GLY A 212 17.60 51.35 -27.42
CA GLY A 212 18.98 51.84 -27.34
C GLY A 212 20.01 50.71 -27.46
N PRO A 213 21.32 51.04 -27.51
CA PRO A 213 22.36 50.02 -27.55
C PRO A 213 22.31 49.18 -26.26
N ALA A 214 22.40 47.86 -26.40
CA ALA A 214 22.41 46.94 -25.27
C ALA A 214 23.60 47.24 -24.33
N GLN A 215 23.33 47.32 -23.03
CA GLN A 215 24.38 47.40 -22.03
C GLN A 215 24.99 46.01 -21.77
N PRO A 216 26.25 45.95 -21.29
CA PRO A 216 26.83 44.69 -20.85
C PRO A 216 25.93 44.01 -19.80
N VAL A 217 25.71 42.71 -19.91
CA VAL A 217 24.85 41.94 -18.99
C VAL A 217 25.27 42.08 -17.52
N THR A 218 26.56 42.36 -17.27
CA THR A 218 27.14 42.61 -15.95
C THR A 218 26.75 43.97 -15.34
N ALA A 219 26.27 44.92 -16.14
CA ALA A 219 25.74 46.21 -15.68
C ALA A 219 24.20 46.18 -15.46
N LEU A 220 23.59 45.05 -15.86
CA LEU A 220 22.27 44.53 -15.56
C LEU A 220 21.71 44.84 -14.16
N ALA A 221 21.16 46.03 -13.84
CA ALA A 221 20.73 46.33 -12.46
C ALA A 221 19.74 45.29 -11.88
N ALA A 222 18.72 44.88 -12.64
CA ALA A 222 17.80 43.83 -12.22
C ALA A 222 18.48 42.45 -12.06
N LEU A 223 19.42 42.10 -12.95
CA LEU A 223 20.16 40.84 -12.92
C LEU A 223 21.24 40.82 -11.82
N LEU A 224 21.80 41.97 -11.45
CA LEU A 224 22.73 42.15 -10.33
C LEU A 224 22.03 41.97 -8.99
N ALA A 225 20.78 42.45 -8.89
CA ALA A 225 19.96 42.27 -7.70
C ALA A 225 19.43 40.84 -7.53
N THR A 226 19.48 40.02 -8.58
CA THR A 226 18.98 38.64 -8.55
C THR A 226 20.11 37.67 -8.19
N ASP A 227 19.91 36.90 -7.13
CA ASP A 227 20.84 35.86 -6.69
C ASP A 227 20.78 34.63 -7.62
N LEU A 228 21.93 34.00 -7.87
CA LEU A 228 22.00 32.80 -8.71
C LEU A 228 21.14 31.66 -8.16
N ASN A 229 21.04 31.49 -6.84
CA ASN A 229 20.23 30.42 -6.26
C ASN A 229 18.73 30.65 -6.44
N ASP A 230 18.31 31.90 -6.74
CA ASP A 230 16.93 32.20 -7.11
C ASP A 230 16.62 31.97 -8.59
N LEU A 231 17.64 31.92 -9.45
CA LEU A 231 17.49 31.73 -10.89
C LEU A 231 16.88 30.35 -11.21
N ARG A 232 15.95 30.35 -12.18
CA ARG A 232 15.47 29.17 -12.90
C ARG A 232 15.89 29.22 -14.35
N GLU A 233 15.65 30.34 -15.00
CA GLU A 233 15.91 30.52 -16.42
C GLU A 233 16.21 32.00 -16.70
N LEU A 234 17.20 32.24 -17.55
CA LEU A 234 17.48 33.53 -18.16
C LEU A 234 17.56 33.32 -19.67
N VAL A 235 16.65 33.95 -20.42
CA VAL A 235 16.69 33.97 -21.89
C VAL A 235 17.24 35.30 -22.37
N TYR A 236 18.18 35.26 -23.29
CA TYR A 236 18.83 36.43 -23.87
C TYR A 236 17.95 37.05 -24.96
N PRO A 237 17.97 38.38 -25.12
CA PRO A 237 17.33 39.05 -26.24
C PRO A 237 18.02 38.67 -27.56
N HIS A 238 17.27 38.67 -28.65
CA HIS A 238 17.79 38.42 -29.98
C HIS A 238 18.79 39.54 -30.39
N PRO A 239 20.03 39.22 -30.79
CA PRO A 239 21.07 40.23 -31.04
C PRO A 239 20.71 41.28 -32.11
N SER A 240 19.85 40.92 -33.06
CA SER A 240 19.41 41.81 -34.14
C SER A 240 18.17 42.64 -33.81
N ASP A 241 17.58 42.47 -32.63
CA ASP A 241 16.38 43.20 -32.21
C ASP A 241 16.69 44.09 -30.99
N PRO A 242 16.94 45.40 -31.22
CA PRO A 242 17.20 46.38 -30.14
C PRO A 242 16.01 46.61 -29.20
N SER A 243 14.82 46.11 -29.56
CA SER A 243 13.60 46.21 -28.77
C SER A 243 13.35 44.96 -27.91
N ASP A 244 14.11 43.89 -28.14
CA ASP A 244 13.95 42.66 -27.38
C ASP A 244 14.47 42.80 -25.94
N VAL A 245 14.05 41.88 -25.07
CA VAL A 245 14.24 41.94 -23.62
C VAL A 245 14.79 40.63 -23.08
N TYR A 246 15.46 40.70 -21.94
CA TYR A 246 15.79 39.48 -21.20
C TYR A 246 14.52 38.94 -20.54
N SER A 247 14.28 37.64 -20.65
CA SER A 247 13.28 36.95 -19.82
C SER A 247 13.98 36.33 -18.62
N LEU A 248 13.58 36.71 -17.41
CA LEU A 248 14.13 36.22 -16.16
C LEU A 248 13.04 35.46 -15.39
N ARG A 249 13.23 34.15 -15.19
CA ARG A 249 12.39 33.34 -14.31
C ARG A 249 13.15 32.99 -13.04
N THR A 250 12.54 33.26 -11.88
CA THR A 250 13.10 32.95 -10.56
C THR A 250 12.19 32.01 -9.77
N ASN A 251 12.52 31.66 -8.52
CA ASN A 251 11.59 30.90 -7.66
C ASN A 251 10.38 31.73 -7.19
N GLN A 252 10.43 33.04 -7.33
CA GLN A 252 9.43 33.95 -6.78
C GLN A 252 8.50 34.51 -7.84
N GLY A 253 8.99 34.64 -9.07
CA GLY A 253 8.26 35.30 -10.14
C GLY A 253 9.00 35.26 -11.46
N ASP A 254 8.28 35.67 -12.50
CA ASP A 254 8.81 35.82 -13.85
C ASP A 254 8.84 37.32 -14.19
N ALA A 255 9.88 37.78 -14.87
CA ALA A 255 10.14 39.18 -15.16
C ALA A 255 10.72 39.40 -16.56
N TYR A 256 10.51 40.59 -17.12
CA TYR A 256 11.25 41.08 -18.28
C TYR A 256 12.20 42.20 -17.88
N VAL A 257 13.43 42.15 -18.38
CA VAL A 257 14.49 43.14 -18.09
C VAL A 257 14.92 43.82 -19.40
N ASP A 258 14.95 45.15 -19.37
CA ASP A 258 15.35 45.96 -20.51
C ASP A 258 16.85 45.82 -20.79
N GLN A 259 17.22 45.50 -22.03
CA GLN A 259 18.61 45.27 -22.42
C GLN A 259 19.47 46.55 -22.46
N ALA A 260 18.87 47.73 -22.59
CA ALA A 260 19.58 49.00 -22.73
C ALA A 260 19.74 49.75 -21.40
N THR A 261 18.79 49.61 -20.48
CA THR A 261 18.76 50.31 -19.18
C THR A 261 19.00 49.39 -18.00
N GLY A 262 18.78 48.08 -18.15
CA GLY A 262 18.84 47.12 -17.05
C GLY A 262 17.67 47.20 -16.08
N ALA A 263 16.65 48.00 -16.40
CA ALA A 263 15.46 48.16 -15.57
C ALA A 263 14.54 46.94 -15.70
N LEU A 264 13.89 46.59 -14.59
CA LEU A 264 12.83 45.59 -14.59
C LEU A 264 11.56 46.21 -15.18
N LEU A 265 11.11 45.70 -16.33
CA LEU A 265 9.99 46.27 -17.10
C LEU A 265 8.63 45.75 -16.66
N SER A 266 8.54 44.45 -16.37
CA SER A 266 7.34 43.84 -15.78
C SER A 266 7.72 42.65 -14.92
N TYR A 267 6.90 42.41 -13.88
CA TYR A 267 7.09 41.33 -12.92
C TYR A 267 5.75 40.70 -12.60
N GLN A 268 5.70 39.37 -12.60
CA GLN A 268 4.55 38.60 -12.16
C GLN A 268 5.03 37.60 -11.11
N ALA A 269 4.65 37.84 -9.85
CA ALA A 269 4.93 36.89 -8.77
C ALA A 269 4.15 35.58 -8.98
N HIS A 270 4.78 34.46 -8.63
CA HIS A 270 4.15 33.15 -8.68
C HIS A 270 3.03 33.06 -7.64
N GLY A 271 1.85 32.66 -8.12
CA GLY A 271 0.66 32.49 -7.28
C GLY A 271 0.78 31.30 -6.32
N VAL A 272 -0.19 31.19 -5.41
CA VAL A 272 -0.28 30.08 -4.45
C VAL A 272 -0.36 28.72 -5.17
N ALA A 273 -1.11 28.63 -6.27
CA ALA A 273 -1.25 27.40 -7.05
C ALA A 273 0.10 26.89 -7.58
N ARG A 274 0.91 27.78 -8.17
CA ARG A 274 2.25 27.43 -8.69
C ARG A 274 3.17 26.94 -7.59
N ARG A 275 3.21 27.64 -6.45
CA ARG A 275 4.01 27.19 -5.28
C ARG A 275 3.60 25.82 -4.76
N ILE A 276 2.29 25.54 -4.68
CA ILE A 276 1.81 24.21 -4.27
C ILE A 276 2.22 23.16 -5.30
N TYR A 277 2.04 23.43 -6.60
CA TYR A 277 2.40 22.50 -7.66
C TYR A 277 3.90 22.18 -7.65
N GLU A 278 4.76 23.20 -7.55
CA GLU A 278 6.21 23.04 -7.48
C GLU A 278 6.64 22.25 -6.24
N GLN A 279 6.04 22.51 -5.07
CA GLN A 279 6.29 21.72 -3.86
C GLN A 279 5.87 20.26 -4.04
N VAL A 280 4.69 20.01 -4.62
CA VAL A 280 4.21 18.64 -4.91
C VAL A 280 5.15 17.94 -5.89
N TYR A 281 5.59 18.65 -6.93
CA TYR A 281 6.53 18.15 -7.92
C TYR A 281 7.85 17.74 -7.25
N GLN A 282 8.46 18.63 -6.44
CA GLN A 282 9.69 18.33 -5.69
C GLN A 282 9.52 17.16 -4.72
N LEU A 283 8.40 17.09 -3.99
CA LEU A 283 8.11 16.00 -3.05
C LEU A 283 7.89 14.65 -3.75
N HIS A 284 7.48 14.64 -5.02
CA HIS A 284 7.30 13.41 -5.79
C HIS A 284 8.56 12.96 -6.50
N THR A 285 9.23 13.88 -7.20
CA THR A 285 10.41 13.57 -8.05
C THR A 285 11.70 13.53 -7.24
N GLY A 286 11.76 14.21 -6.10
CA GLY A 286 12.98 14.44 -5.34
C GLY A 286 13.90 15.49 -5.96
N GLU A 287 13.46 16.19 -7.02
CA GLU A 287 14.24 17.29 -7.62
C GLU A 287 14.47 18.41 -6.60
N GLY A 288 15.73 18.85 -6.44
CA GLY A 288 16.15 19.78 -5.37
C GLY A 288 16.19 19.16 -3.96
N LEU A 289 15.62 17.97 -3.76
CA LEU A 289 15.58 17.22 -2.51
C LEU A 289 16.16 15.82 -2.70
N TRP A 290 17.39 15.73 -3.21
CA TRP A 290 18.02 14.45 -3.61
C TRP A 290 17.95 13.35 -2.53
N TRP A 291 18.08 13.73 -1.25
CA TRP A 291 17.99 12.80 -0.12
C TRP A 291 16.59 12.19 0.02
N LEU A 292 15.55 13.00 -0.25
CA LEU A 292 14.17 12.55 -0.26
C LEU A 292 13.93 11.62 -1.45
N GLY A 293 14.46 11.96 -2.63
CA GLY A 293 14.45 11.08 -3.80
C GLY A 293 14.96 9.67 -3.45
N LEU A 294 16.19 9.57 -2.92
CA LEU A 294 16.78 8.29 -2.50
C LEU A 294 15.95 7.55 -1.45
N LEU A 295 15.37 8.26 -0.47
CA LEU A 295 14.51 7.67 0.55
C LEU A 295 13.22 7.11 -0.05
N LEU A 296 12.57 7.84 -0.95
CA LEU A 296 11.36 7.40 -1.66
C LEU A 296 11.67 6.20 -2.55
N GLY A 297 12.79 6.23 -3.28
CA GLY A 297 13.28 5.11 -4.08
C GLY A 297 13.51 3.86 -3.24
N PHE A 298 14.22 3.97 -2.11
CA PHE A 298 14.44 2.84 -1.21
C PHE A 298 13.12 2.27 -0.66
N CYS A 299 12.19 3.13 -0.24
CA CYS A 299 10.86 2.68 0.22
C CYS A 299 10.04 2.02 -0.90
N ALA A 300 10.18 2.49 -2.14
CA ALA A 300 9.48 1.94 -3.29
C ALA A 300 9.88 0.48 -3.59
N LEU A 301 11.11 0.04 -3.24
CA LEU A 301 11.50 -1.38 -3.29
C LEU A 301 10.65 -2.28 -2.37
N GLY A 302 9.97 -1.70 -1.38
CA GLY A 302 9.01 -2.43 -0.55
C GLY A 302 7.76 -2.87 -1.31
N VAL A 303 7.39 -2.20 -2.41
CA VAL A 303 6.16 -2.49 -3.17
C VAL A 303 6.18 -3.88 -3.81
N PRO A 304 7.24 -4.32 -4.53
CA PRO A 304 7.36 -5.70 -5.00
C PRO A 304 7.24 -6.73 -3.87
N VAL A 305 7.85 -6.47 -2.71
CA VAL A 305 7.79 -7.36 -1.53
C VAL A 305 6.37 -7.43 -0.97
N LEU A 306 5.67 -6.30 -0.87
CA LEU A 306 4.28 -6.23 -0.45
C LEU A 306 3.35 -6.97 -1.42
N GLY A 307 3.56 -6.79 -2.73
CA GLY A 307 2.84 -7.51 -3.78
C GLY A 307 3.01 -9.03 -3.66
N ALA A 308 4.26 -9.49 -3.57
CA ALA A 308 4.59 -10.91 -3.44
C ALA A 308 4.04 -11.52 -2.15
N THR A 309 4.32 -10.91 -0.99
CA THR A 309 3.84 -11.42 0.31
C THR A 309 2.31 -11.37 0.42
N GLY A 310 1.67 -10.37 -0.17
CA GLY A 310 0.21 -10.25 -0.27
C GLY A 310 -0.40 -11.37 -1.11
N ALA A 311 0.15 -11.62 -2.29
CA ALA A 311 -0.25 -12.70 -3.19
C ALA A 311 -0.05 -14.09 -2.56
N LEU A 312 1.11 -14.34 -1.93
CA LEU A 312 1.39 -15.57 -1.21
C LEU A 312 0.43 -15.78 -0.04
N THR A 313 0.09 -14.73 0.71
CA THR A 313 -0.88 -14.82 1.82
C THR A 313 -2.29 -15.08 1.31
N TRP A 314 -2.67 -14.53 0.14
CA TRP A 314 -3.94 -14.85 -0.50
C TRP A 314 -3.98 -16.30 -1.01
N TRP A 315 -2.90 -16.75 -1.64
CA TRP A 315 -2.77 -18.11 -2.17
C TRP A 315 -2.79 -19.16 -1.06
N ALA A 316 -2.02 -18.95 0.00
CA ALA A 316 -2.02 -19.80 1.19
C ALA A 316 -3.42 -19.89 1.82
N ARG A 317 -4.16 -18.77 1.90
CA ARG A 317 -5.55 -18.78 2.37
C ARG A 317 -6.46 -19.62 1.48
N ARG A 318 -6.33 -19.52 0.16
CA ARG A 318 -7.11 -20.35 -0.77
C ARG A 318 -6.76 -21.83 -0.68
N GLN A 319 -5.49 -22.18 -0.54
CA GLN A 319 -5.05 -23.57 -0.38
C GLN A 319 -5.41 -24.16 0.98
N SER A 320 -5.48 -23.33 2.03
CA SER A 320 -5.83 -23.79 3.38
C SER A 320 -7.30 -24.19 3.56
N MET A 321 -8.17 -23.86 2.59
CA MET A 321 -9.54 -24.35 2.59
C MET A 321 -9.52 -25.87 2.38
N PRO A 322 -10.01 -26.66 3.35
CA PRO A 322 -9.95 -28.10 3.24
C PRO A 322 -10.80 -28.58 2.07
N ARG A 323 -10.21 -29.47 1.26
CA ARG A 323 -10.89 -30.13 0.16
C ARG A 323 -11.66 -31.32 0.71
N ILE A 324 -12.98 -31.29 0.57
CA ILE A 324 -13.87 -32.41 0.88
C ILE A 324 -13.90 -33.32 -0.35
N VAL A 325 -13.43 -34.56 -0.19
CA VAL A 325 -13.46 -35.58 -1.25
C VAL A 325 -14.89 -36.13 -1.35
N GLY A 326 -15.41 -36.35 -2.57
CA GLY A 326 -16.77 -36.88 -2.76
C GLY A 326 -17.90 -35.85 -2.54
N ASN A 327 -17.58 -34.56 -2.50
CA ASN A 327 -18.56 -33.52 -2.22
C ASN A 327 -19.61 -33.38 -3.35
N SER A 328 -20.87 -33.70 -3.06
CA SER A 328 -21.97 -33.58 -4.02
C SER A 328 -22.35 -32.11 -4.28
N ALA A 329 -23.05 -31.83 -5.37
CA ALA A 329 -23.56 -30.49 -5.64
C ALA A 329 -24.70 -30.12 -4.67
N ALA A 330 -24.75 -28.86 -4.22
CA ALA A 330 -25.74 -28.39 -3.24
C ALA A 330 -27.20 -28.64 -3.65
N GLN A 331 -27.49 -28.70 -4.96
CA GLN A 331 -28.85 -28.90 -5.48
C GLN A 331 -29.26 -30.38 -5.57
N SER A 332 -28.30 -31.30 -5.62
CA SER A 332 -28.55 -32.75 -5.72
C SER A 332 -28.45 -33.48 -4.38
N ALA A 333 -27.74 -32.88 -3.41
CA ALA A 333 -27.52 -33.44 -2.09
C ALA A 333 -28.80 -33.52 -1.25
N ASP A 334 -28.99 -34.67 -0.59
CA ASP A 334 -30.03 -34.89 0.41
C ASP A 334 -29.62 -34.35 1.80
N THR A 335 -28.31 -34.21 2.03
CA THR A 335 -27.74 -33.81 3.32
C THR A 335 -26.74 -32.69 3.13
N ILE A 336 -26.96 -31.57 3.81
CA ILE A 336 -26.11 -30.38 3.73
C ILE A 336 -25.35 -30.21 5.05
N ILE A 337 -24.05 -29.93 4.96
CA ILE A 337 -23.21 -29.57 6.10
C ILE A 337 -22.66 -28.16 5.89
N LEU A 338 -23.02 -27.22 6.77
CA LEU A 338 -22.49 -25.86 6.74
C LEU A 338 -21.49 -25.65 7.87
N VAL A 339 -20.30 -25.14 7.52
CA VAL A 339 -19.15 -25.03 8.43
C VAL A 339 -18.79 -23.58 8.74
N GLY A 340 -18.82 -23.24 10.03
CA GLY A 340 -18.29 -22.00 10.59
C GLY A 340 -16.94 -22.23 11.28
N SER A 341 -15.85 -21.71 10.73
CA SER A 341 -14.50 -21.89 11.26
C SER A 341 -13.62 -20.67 10.98
N GLU A 342 -12.80 -20.26 11.96
CA GLU A 342 -11.82 -19.18 11.78
C GLU A 342 -10.48 -19.73 11.29
N ASN A 343 -9.95 -20.74 11.99
CA ASN A 343 -8.63 -21.34 11.73
C ASN A 343 -8.71 -22.73 11.10
N ASN A 344 -9.85 -23.03 10.47
CA ASN A 344 -10.20 -24.29 9.86
C ASN A 344 -10.24 -25.53 10.78
N SER A 345 -10.18 -25.37 12.10
CA SER A 345 -10.23 -26.50 13.05
C SER A 345 -11.55 -27.28 13.00
N THR A 346 -12.66 -26.60 12.71
CA THR A 346 -14.00 -27.21 12.62
C THR A 346 -14.15 -28.10 11.39
N TRP A 347 -13.36 -27.87 10.34
CA TRP A 347 -13.47 -28.64 9.11
C TRP A 347 -13.04 -30.09 9.25
N GLY A 348 -12.14 -30.41 10.18
CA GLY A 348 -11.77 -31.80 10.45
C GLY A 348 -12.98 -32.61 10.93
N PHE A 349 -13.76 -32.05 11.86
CA PHE A 349 -15.04 -32.61 12.32
C PHE A 349 -16.07 -32.69 11.20
N ALA A 350 -16.21 -31.63 10.40
CA ALA A 350 -17.14 -31.63 9.27
C ALA A 350 -16.77 -32.68 8.20
N ASN A 351 -15.47 -32.90 7.95
CA ASN A 351 -15.00 -33.91 7.03
C ASN A 351 -15.24 -35.34 7.57
N ALA A 352 -15.04 -35.56 8.87
CA ALA A 352 -15.38 -36.85 9.49
C ALA A 352 -16.88 -37.16 9.39
N LEU A 353 -17.74 -36.16 9.66
CA LEU A 353 -19.19 -36.29 9.47
C LEU A 353 -19.56 -36.52 8.01
N HIS A 354 -18.97 -35.76 7.07
CA HIS A 354 -19.19 -35.91 5.65
C HIS A 354 -18.88 -37.33 5.17
N ASN A 355 -17.72 -37.86 5.56
CA ASN A 355 -17.29 -39.20 5.18
C ASN A 355 -18.24 -40.27 5.74
N ALA A 356 -18.61 -40.18 7.02
CA ALA A 356 -19.51 -41.15 7.64
C ALA A 356 -20.90 -41.16 6.96
N LEU A 357 -21.46 -39.98 6.68
CA LEU A 357 -22.75 -39.86 5.98
C LEU A 357 -22.67 -40.36 4.53
N THR A 358 -21.57 -40.09 3.84
CA THR A 358 -21.35 -40.59 2.47
C THR A 358 -21.19 -42.10 2.45
N GLN A 359 -20.51 -42.68 3.44
CA GLN A 359 -20.40 -44.14 3.63
C GLN A 359 -21.75 -44.79 3.96
N ALA A 360 -22.65 -44.06 4.64
CA ALA A 360 -24.05 -44.44 4.85
C ALA A 360 -24.94 -44.30 3.59
N GLY A 361 -24.35 -43.97 2.43
CA GLY A 361 -25.03 -43.88 1.13
C GLY A 361 -25.76 -42.56 0.86
N LEU A 362 -25.58 -41.55 1.71
CA LEU A 362 -26.21 -40.24 1.54
C LEU A 362 -25.43 -39.36 0.55
N GLN A 363 -26.13 -38.52 -0.21
CA GLN A 363 -25.51 -37.49 -1.04
C GLN A 363 -25.26 -36.24 -0.21
N VAL A 364 -24.00 -36.06 0.19
CA VAL A 364 -23.62 -34.98 1.12
C VAL A 364 -22.99 -33.80 0.39
N HIS A 365 -23.43 -32.59 0.72
CA HIS A 365 -22.77 -31.34 0.34
C HIS A 365 -22.24 -30.59 1.56
N THR A 366 -20.92 -30.40 1.64
CA THR A 366 -20.26 -29.63 2.69
C THR A 366 -19.71 -28.31 2.15
N ALA A 367 -20.05 -27.19 2.80
CA ALA A 367 -19.63 -25.86 2.40
C ALA A 367 -19.46 -24.90 3.60
N PRO A 368 -18.75 -23.77 3.44
CA PRO A 368 -18.75 -22.70 4.43
C PRO A 368 -20.16 -22.16 4.68
N MET A 369 -20.49 -21.76 5.91
CA MET A 369 -21.81 -21.15 6.22
C MET A 369 -22.12 -19.89 5.39
N ASN A 370 -21.10 -19.11 5.01
CA ASN A 370 -21.24 -17.98 4.08
C ASN A 370 -21.72 -18.40 2.67
N GLN A 371 -21.74 -19.68 2.34
CA GLN A 371 -22.23 -20.22 1.08
C GLN A 371 -23.62 -20.85 1.21
N LEU A 372 -24.38 -20.51 2.25
CA LEU A 372 -25.81 -20.83 2.35
C LEU A 372 -26.50 -20.52 1.01
N ALA A 373 -27.04 -21.55 0.37
CA ALA A 373 -27.72 -21.44 -0.91
C ALA A 373 -29.12 -20.83 -0.73
N ALA A 374 -29.63 -20.19 -1.79
CA ALA A 374 -30.99 -19.63 -1.78
C ALA A 374 -32.08 -20.72 -1.72
N GLN A 375 -31.77 -21.91 -2.22
CA GLN A 375 -32.65 -23.07 -2.23
C GLN A 375 -31.83 -24.36 -2.18
N TYR A 376 -32.36 -25.38 -1.51
CA TYR A 376 -31.86 -26.75 -1.54
C TYR A 376 -32.99 -27.67 -2.01
N ARG A 377 -32.94 -28.11 -3.27
CA ARG A 377 -34.07 -28.82 -3.91
C ARG A 377 -34.35 -30.21 -3.35
N ARG A 378 -33.29 -30.93 -2.97
CA ARG A 378 -33.36 -32.32 -2.50
C ARG A 378 -33.01 -32.48 -1.02
N ALA A 379 -32.59 -31.41 -0.35
CA ALA A 379 -32.10 -31.52 1.01
C ALA A 379 -33.23 -31.84 1.98
N GLU A 380 -33.02 -32.88 2.77
CA GLU A 380 -33.87 -33.29 3.89
C GLU A 380 -33.22 -32.89 5.23
N ARG A 381 -31.89 -32.78 5.25
CA ARG A 381 -31.10 -32.60 6.47
C ARG A 381 -30.09 -31.47 6.31
N LEU A 382 -30.03 -30.58 7.29
CA LEU A 382 -29.04 -29.50 7.41
C LEU A 382 -28.27 -29.64 8.73
N PHE A 383 -27.01 -30.00 8.68
CA PHE A 383 -26.10 -29.97 9.80
C PHE A 383 -25.30 -28.66 9.78
N ILE A 384 -25.27 -27.94 10.90
CA ILE A 384 -24.45 -26.74 11.06
C ILE A 384 -23.39 -27.01 12.11
N LEU A 385 -22.12 -26.98 11.70
CA LEU A 385 -20.98 -27.14 12.59
C LEU A 385 -20.27 -25.79 12.66
N THR A 386 -20.41 -25.07 13.77
CA THR A 386 -19.83 -23.72 13.87
C THR A 386 -19.05 -23.50 15.14
N ALA A 387 -17.84 -22.94 14.97
CA ALA A 387 -17.09 -22.36 16.07
C ALA A 387 -17.67 -20.99 16.48
N THR A 388 -17.26 -20.53 17.65
CA THR A 388 -17.43 -19.15 18.12
C THR A 388 -16.06 -18.47 18.14
N TYR A 389 -16.01 -17.19 17.75
CA TYR A 389 -14.77 -16.41 17.70
C TYR A 389 -14.89 -15.10 18.50
N GLY A 390 -13.79 -14.64 19.09
CA GLY A 390 -13.77 -13.42 19.90
C GLY A 390 -14.78 -13.47 21.06
N ASP A 391 -15.51 -12.38 21.26
CA ASP A 391 -16.53 -12.25 22.31
C ASP A 391 -17.90 -12.79 21.87
N GLY A 392 -17.94 -14.04 21.41
CA GLY A 392 -19.20 -14.70 21.04
C GLY A 392 -19.61 -14.55 19.57
N ASP A 393 -18.75 -13.95 18.73
CA ASP A 393 -19.05 -13.63 17.34
C ASP A 393 -18.90 -14.80 16.36
N ALA A 394 -19.40 -14.56 15.14
CA ALA A 394 -19.28 -15.46 14.01
C ALA A 394 -17.81 -15.63 13.56
N PRO A 395 -17.36 -16.86 13.26
CA PRO A 395 -16.10 -17.05 12.55
C PRO A 395 -16.20 -16.48 11.13
N SER A 396 -15.05 -16.19 10.52
CA SER A 396 -14.98 -15.55 9.21
C SER A 396 -15.70 -16.32 8.10
N SER A 397 -15.74 -17.65 8.16
CA SER A 397 -16.48 -18.49 7.21
C SER A 397 -18.01 -18.49 7.43
N ALA A 398 -18.51 -17.84 8.49
CA ALA A 398 -19.93 -17.73 8.85
C ALA A 398 -20.43 -16.29 9.08
N SER A 399 -19.55 -15.28 9.00
CA SER A 399 -19.88 -13.85 9.20
C SER A 399 -21.06 -13.28 8.40
N GLN A 400 -21.47 -13.92 7.29
CA GLN A 400 -22.61 -13.51 6.46
C GLN A 400 -23.84 -14.40 6.65
N PHE A 401 -23.75 -15.46 7.45
CA PHE A 401 -24.77 -16.50 7.55
C PHE A 401 -26.10 -15.94 8.03
N LEU A 402 -26.15 -15.25 9.17
CA LEU A 402 -27.40 -14.73 9.74
C LEU A 402 -28.10 -13.75 8.77
N ALA A 403 -27.33 -12.88 8.13
CA ALA A 403 -27.86 -11.95 7.13
C ALA A 403 -28.39 -12.65 5.87
N ARG A 404 -27.77 -13.76 5.46
CA ARG A 404 -28.25 -14.60 4.34
C ARG A 404 -29.47 -15.40 4.73
N LEU A 405 -29.48 -15.97 5.93
CA LEU A 405 -30.59 -16.75 6.47
C LEU A 405 -31.86 -15.91 6.45
N GLY A 406 -31.80 -14.63 6.85
CA GLY A 406 -32.92 -13.68 6.75
C GLY A 406 -33.54 -13.51 5.35
N LYS A 407 -32.89 -13.98 4.28
CA LYS A 407 -33.37 -13.93 2.90
C LYS A 407 -33.84 -15.30 2.36
N VAL A 408 -33.65 -16.37 3.13
CA VAL A 408 -33.97 -17.74 2.72
C VAL A 408 -35.20 -18.21 3.47
N LYS A 409 -36.20 -18.70 2.74
CA LYS A 409 -37.38 -19.31 3.37
C LYS A 409 -37.05 -20.75 3.76
N ALA A 410 -37.57 -21.20 4.90
CA ALA A 410 -37.45 -22.58 5.35
C ALA A 410 -38.03 -23.54 4.28
N PRO A 411 -37.22 -24.44 3.70
CA PRO A 411 -37.73 -25.42 2.74
C PRO A 411 -38.67 -26.42 3.44
N PRO A 412 -39.78 -26.83 2.80
CA PRO A 412 -40.66 -27.85 3.37
C PRO A 412 -39.90 -29.16 3.61
N GLY A 413 -40.03 -29.74 4.80
CA GLY A 413 -39.41 -31.03 5.15
C GLY A 413 -37.94 -30.96 5.61
N LEU A 414 -37.19 -29.93 5.23
CA LEU A 414 -35.79 -29.76 5.61
C LEU A 414 -35.66 -29.52 7.12
N GLY A 415 -35.07 -30.47 7.82
CA GLY A 415 -34.76 -30.35 9.24
C GLY A 415 -33.31 -29.88 9.46
N PHE A 416 -33.05 -29.23 10.60
CA PHE A 416 -31.70 -28.81 10.97
C PHE A 416 -31.21 -29.36 12.32
N ALA A 417 -29.89 -29.49 12.47
CA ALA A 417 -29.20 -29.74 13.73
C ALA A 417 -27.94 -28.88 13.81
N VAL A 418 -27.67 -28.30 14.99
CA VAL A 418 -26.52 -27.43 15.22
C VAL A 418 -25.57 -28.08 16.22
N LEU A 419 -24.28 -28.10 15.87
CA LEU A 419 -23.19 -28.46 16.76
C LEU A 419 -22.27 -27.24 16.92
N GLY A 420 -22.22 -26.72 18.14
CA GLY A 420 -21.37 -25.58 18.51
C GLY A 420 -20.00 -26.02 18.98
N PHE A 421 -18.94 -25.34 18.55
CA PHE A 421 -17.57 -25.52 19.07
C PHE A 421 -17.13 -24.26 19.81
N GLY A 422 -16.61 -24.43 21.02
CA GLY A 422 -16.16 -23.31 21.83
C GLY A 422 -15.18 -23.74 22.91
N ASP A 423 -14.92 -22.82 23.82
CA ASP A 423 -14.07 -23.03 24.98
C ASP A 423 -14.75 -22.42 26.20
N GLN A 424 -15.01 -23.24 27.22
CA GLN A 424 -15.70 -22.84 28.44
C GLN A 424 -14.92 -21.82 29.28
N GLN A 425 -13.64 -21.59 28.97
CA GLN A 425 -12.86 -20.51 29.57
C GLN A 425 -13.36 -19.11 29.17
N PHE A 426 -14.17 -19.00 28.11
CA PHE A 426 -14.74 -17.75 27.66
C PHE A 426 -16.19 -17.59 28.15
N PRO A 427 -16.59 -16.40 28.65
CA PRO A 427 -17.95 -16.17 29.18
C PRO A 427 -19.07 -16.49 28.18
N ARG A 428 -18.82 -16.25 26.89
CA ARG A 428 -19.78 -16.46 25.79
C ARG A 428 -19.58 -17.82 25.11
N PHE A 429 -19.52 -18.89 25.90
CA PHE A 429 -19.33 -20.26 25.41
C PHE A 429 -20.38 -20.66 24.36
N CYS A 430 -19.89 -21.02 23.15
CA CYS A 430 -20.68 -21.41 21.98
C CYS A 430 -21.78 -20.39 21.57
N GLN A 431 -21.61 -19.10 21.89
CA GLN A 431 -22.67 -18.11 21.70
C GLN A 431 -23.17 -18.03 20.26
N PHE A 432 -22.27 -17.96 19.28
CA PHE A 432 -22.68 -17.89 17.87
C PHE A 432 -23.51 -19.11 17.43
N ALA A 433 -23.25 -20.31 17.96
CA ALA A 433 -24.06 -21.49 17.66
C ALA A 433 -25.48 -21.37 18.25
N LYS A 434 -25.60 -20.77 19.44
CA LYS A 434 -26.90 -20.45 20.06
C LYS A 434 -27.67 -19.43 19.22
N ASP A 435 -27.00 -18.38 18.75
CA ASP A 435 -27.59 -17.35 17.90
C ASP A 435 -28.10 -17.92 16.57
N VAL A 436 -27.31 -18.84 15.97
CA VAL A 436 -27.69 -19.57 14.76
C VAL A 436 -28.94 -20.42 14.98
N GLN A 437 -29.01 -21.20 16.07
CA GLN A 437 -30.20 -21.99 16.38
C GLN A 437 -31.42 -21.09 16.59
N ALA A 438 -31.27 -20.01 17.36
CA ALA A 438 -32.36 -19.07 17.61
C ALA A 438 -32.89 -18.45 16.31
N ALA A 439 -32.01 -18.05 15.40
CA ALA A 439 -32.38 -17.47 14.11
C ALA A 439 -33.11 -18.47 13.20
N LEU A 440 -32.68 -19.75 13.18
CA LEU A 440 -33.37 -20.81 12.41
C LEU A 440 -34.78 -21.07 12.94
N LEU A 441 -34.92 -21.19 14.26
CA LEU A 441 -36.22 -21.37 14.90
C LEU A 441 -37.16 -20.19 14.64
N ALA A 442 -36.66 -18.96 14.76
CA ALA A 442 -37.44 -17.74 14.49
C ALA A 442 -37.96 -17.66 13.04
N GLN A 443 -37.29 -18.34 12.10
CA GLN A 443 -37.71 -18.43 10.69
C GLN A 443 -38.54 -19.68 10.37
N GLY A 444 -38.93 -20.46 11.38
CA GLY A 444 -39.78 -21.63 11.21
C GLY A 444 -39.07 -22.87 10.67
N TRP A 445 -37.74 -22.93 10.72
CA TRP A 445 -37.01 -24.15 10.34
C TRP A 445 -37.28 -25.27 11.35
N ARG A 446 -37.44 -26.50 10.87
CA ARG A 446 -37.74 -27.67 11.71
C ARG A 446 -36.47 -28.16 12.42
N ARG A 447 -36.44 -28.16 13.74
CA ARG A 447 -35.32 -28.71 14.52
C ARG A 447 -35.37 -30.24 14.56
N MET A 448 -34.27 -30.92 14.22
CA MET A 448 -34.13 -32.38 14.28
C MET A 448 -33.47 -32.84 15.59
N LEU A 449 -32.45 -32.11 16.05
CA LEU A 449 -31.73 -32.38 17.30
C LEU A 449 -31.61 -31.10 18.12
N ALA A 450 -31.57 -31.23 19.44
CA ALA A 450 -31.20 -30.11 20.29
C ALA A 450 -29.76 -29.67 20.00
N LEU A 451 -29.48 -28.36 20.14
CA LEU A 451 -28.10 -27.84 20.07
C LEU A 451 -27.22 -28.56 21.09
N GLU A 452 -26.12 -29.14 20.61
CA GLU A 452 -25.04 -29.63 21.45
C GLU A 452 -23.79 -28.75 21.31
N THR A 453 -22.96 -28.75 22.34
CA THR A 453 -21.75 -27.93 22.44
C THR A 453 -20.53 -28.78 22.74
N VAL A 454 -19.46 -28.57 21.98
CA VAL A 454 -18.17 -29.23 22.12
C VAL A 454 -17.18 -28.26 22.77
N ASP A 455 -16.77 -28.57 23.99
CA ASP A 455 -15.67 -27.86 24.68
C ASP A 455 -14.32 -28.29 24.09
N ARG A 456 -13.49 -27.32 23.72
CA ARG A 456 -12.08 -27.47 23.32
C ARG A 456 -11.84 -28.65 22.36
N GLN A 457 -12.70 -28.78 21.36
CA GLN A 457 -12.59 -29.81 20.31
C GLN A 457 -12.61 -31.25 20.87
N SER A 458 -13.33 -31.48 21.97
CA SER A 458 -13.48 -32.81 22.58
C SER A 458 -14.02 -33.84 21.58
N THR A 459 -13.17 -34.83 21.26
CA THR A 459 -13.54 -35.98 20.42
C THR A 459 -14.68 -36.78 21.05
N GLN A 460 -14.70 -36.93 22.38
CA GLN A 460 -15.75 -37.68 23.06
C GLN A 460 -17.12 -37.00 22.93
N ALA A 461 -17.18 -35.67 23.05
CA ALA A 461 -18.41 -34.92 22.83
C ALA A 461 -18.89 -35.05 21.38
N PHE A 462 -17.97 -35.01 20.41
CA PHE A 462 -18.30 -35.21 19.01
C PHE A 462 -18.83 -36.63 18.70
N VAL A 463 -18.22 -37.67 19.29
CA VAL A 463 -18.69 -39.06 19.17
C VAL A 463 -20.10 -39.20 19.75
N ARG A 464 -20.36 -38.64 20.94
CA ARG A 464 -21.67 -38.66 21.58
C ARG A 464 -22.74 -38.00 20.71
N TRP A 465 -22.45 -36.82 20.18
CA TRP A 465 -23.35 -36.17 19.23
C TRP A 465 -23.56 -37.02 17.97
N GLY A 466 -22.51 -37.70 17.49
CA GLY A 466 -22.60 -38.66 16.38
C GLY A 466 -23.55 -39.83 16.62
N GLN A 467 -23.66 -40.30 17.86
CA GLN A 467 -24.65 -41.33 18.24
C GLN A 467 -26.09 -40.80 18.12
N ALA A 468 -26.33 -39.54 18.52
CA ALA A 468 -27.63 -38.90 18.33
C ALA A 468 -27.97 -38.73 16.83
N VAL A 469 -26.97 -38.38 16.01
CA VAL A 469 -27.14 -38.33 14.54
C VAL A 469 -27.41 -39.72 13.96
N SER A 470 -26.76 -40.77 14.48
CA SER A 470 -26.97 -42.16 14.04
C SER A 470 -28.42 -42.59 14.29
N GLN A 471 -28.97 -42.28 15.47
CA GLN A 471 -30.37 -42.54 15.82
C GLN A 471 -31.34 -41.76 14.92
N LEU A 472 -31.03 -40.50 14.60
CA LEU A 472 -31.84 -39.68 13.71
C LEU A 472 -31.93 -40.25 12.28
N ILE A 473 -30.83 -40.82 11.78
CA ILE A 473 -30.73 -41.32 10.40
C ILE A 473 -31.14 -42.80 10.29
N GLY A 474 -31.15 -43.52 11.41
CA GLY A 474 -31.44 -44.95 11.45
C GLY A 474 -30.28 -45.82 10.95
N GLN A 475 -29.06 -45.29 10.94
CA GLN A 475 -27.84 -46.00 10.56
C GLN A 475 -26.71 -45.65 11.52
N GLU A 476 -25.85 -46.62 11.83
CA GLU A 476 -24.71 -46.41 12.71
C GLU A 476 -23.62 -45.57 12.00
N LEU A 477 -23.24 -44.44 12.60
CA LEU A 477 -22.17 -43.57 12.10
C LEU A 477 -20.95 -43.64 13.02
N ALA A 478 -19.83 -44.11 12.49
CA ALA A 478 -18.55 -44.09 13.19
C ALA A 478 -17.86 -42.72 13.04
N LEU A 479 -18.26 -41.75 13.86
CA LEU A 479 -17.62 -40.43 13.88
C LEU A 479 -16.31 -40.47 14.68
N GLN A 480 -15.17 -40.52 13.99
CA GLN A 480 -13.86 -40.37 14.62
C GLN A 480 -13.10 -39.20 14.01
N HIS A 481 -12.78 -38.22 14.85
CA HIS A 481 -11.86 -37.15 14.50
C HIS A 481 -10.92 -36.88 15.66
N THR A 482 -9.63 -37.03 15.41
CA THR A 482 -8.57 -36.61 16.33
C THR A 482 -8.05 -35.26 15.84
N PRO A 483 -8.38 -34.15 16.53
CA PRO A 483 -7.82 -32.85 16.18
C PRO A 483 -6.30 -32.93 16.23
N LYS A 484 -5.65 -32.47 15.15
CA LYS A 484 -4.19 -32.36 15.18
C LYS A 484 -3.84 -31.27 16.18
N PRO A 485 -3.09 -31.56 17.26
CA PRO A 485 -2.70 -30.54 18.20
C PRO A 485 -1.92 -29.44 17.46
N PRO A 486 -2.11 -28.16 17.82
CA PRO A 486 -1.30 -27.09 17.25
C PRO A 486 0.17 -27.39 17.54
N ARG A 487 1.05 -26.98 16.63
CA ARG A 487 2.49 -27.12 16.86
C ARG A 487 2.84 -26.32 18.10
N THR A 488 3.26 -27.01 19.15
CA THR A 488 3.77 -26.40 20.38
C THR A 488 5.28 -26.25 20.25
N ASP A 489 5.80 -25.17 20.82
CA ASP A 489 7.23 -25.00 21.05
C ASP A 489 7.50 -25.22 22.54
N ALA A 490 8.60 -25.89 22.86
CA ALA A 490 8.99 -26.12 24.24
C ALA A 490 9.58 -24.84 24.84
N PHE A 491 9.05 -24.45 25.99
CA PHE A 491 9.55 -23.35 26.80
C PHE A 491 9.92 -23.88 28.18
N GLU A 492 11.06 -23.44 28.69
CA GLU A 492 11.50 -23.72 30.06
C GLU A 492 11.06 -22.57 30.95
N LEU A 493 10.48 -22.89 32.11
CA LEU A 493 10.18 -21.90 33.14
C LEU A 493 11.50 -21.48 33.78
N VAL A 494 11.94 -20.25 33.53
CA VAL A 494 13.22 -19.73 34.05
C VAL A 494 13.02 -18.99 35.35
N GLU A 495 11.83 -18.42 35.58
CA GLU A 495 11.56 -17.65 36.77
C GLU A 495 10.08 -17.72 37.15
N ARG A 496 9.81 -17.80 38.45
CA ARG A 496 8.50 -17.63 39.05
C ARG A 496 8.63 -16.63 40.18
N VAL A 497 7.82 -15.56 40.14
CA VAL A 497 7.73 -14.57 41.22
C VAL A 497 6.30 -14.52 41.71
N ASP A 498 6.09 -14.85 42.98
CA ASP A 498 4.77 -14.83 43.62
C ASP A 498 4.56 -13.50 44.37
N TYR A 499 3.40 -12.90 44.20
CA TYR A 499 2.95 -11.66 44.85
C TYR A 499 1.62 -11.89 45.56
N GLY A 500 1.27 -11.03 46.52
CA GLY A 500 -0.10 -10.96 47.04
C GLY A 500 -0.49 -12.02 48.07
N GLU A 501 0.45 -12.84 48.56
CA GLU A 501 0.17 -13.79 49.65
C GLU A 501 -0.30 -13.08 50.93
N GLN A 502 0.27 -11.92 51.25
CA GLN A 502 -0.07 -11.15 52.46
C GLN A 502 -1.47 -10.51 52.41
N VAL A 503 -2.04 -10.36 51.20
CA VAL A 503 -3.37 -9.77 50.96
C VAL A 503 -4.39 -10.81 50.50
N ASN A 504 -4.08 -12.11 50.66
CA ASN A 504 -4.94 -13.23 50.27
C ASN A 504 -5.37 -13.21 48.78
N ALA A 505 -4.53 -12.63 47.92
CA ALA A 505 -4.73 -12.55 46.47
C ALA A 505 -3.45 -13.01 45.74
N PRO A 506 -3.06 -14.29 45.87
CA PRO A 506 -1.82 -14.80 45.30
C PRO A 506 -1.83 -14.66 43.78
N THR A 507 -0.82 -13.96 43.24
CA THR A 507 -0.60 -13.78 41.81
C THR A 507 0.82 -14.19 41.47
N SER A 508 1.01 -15.10 40.52
CA SER A 508 2.32 -15.56 40.07
C SER A 508 2.68 -14.95 38.71
N ILE A 509 3.87 -14.36 38.60
CA ILE A 509 4.50 -14.02 37.33
C ILE A 509 5.42 -15.17 36.94
N LEU A 510 5.15 -15.80 35.80
CA LEU A 510 5.97 -16.87 35.23
C LEU A 510 6.74 -16.33 34.02
N ARG A 511 8.07 -16.44 34.02
CA ARG A 511 8.93 -16.11 32.87
C ARG A 511 9.45 -17.37 32.22
N PHE A 512 9.28 -17.44 30.90
CA PHE A 512 9.64 -18.60 30.09
C PHE A 512 10.71 -18.25 29.08
N ALA A 513 11.69 -19.14 28.87
CA ALA A 513 12.67 -19.04 27.78
C ALA A 513 12.48 -20.18 26.77
N PRO A 514 12.70 -19.94 25.47
CA PRO A 514 12.63 -21.00 24.47
C PRO A 514 13.72 -22.04 24.75
N VAL A 515 13.36 -23.32 24.78
CA VAL A 515 14.34 -24.41 24.89
C VAL A 515 15.21 -24.38 23.64
N ALA A 516 16.51 -24.15 23.81
CA ALA A 516 17.45 -24.08 22.68
C ALA A 516 17.39 -25.39 21.89
N ARG A 517 16.94 -25.33 20.63
CA ARG A 517 17.01 -26.49 19.73
C ARG A 517 18.49 -26.80 19.49
N PRO A 518 18.96 -28.03 19.73
CA PRO A 518 20.35 -28.39 19.41
C PRO A 518 20.52 -28.33 17.89
N GLY A 519 21.08 -27.22 17.40
CA GLY A 519 21.30 -26.96 15.98
C GLY A 519 21.90 -25.57 15.72
N LEU A 520 22.60 -25.43 14.59
CA LEU A 520 23.41 -24.26 14.17
C LEU A 520 22.70 -22.89 14.26
N GLY A 521 21.36 -22.86 14.25
CA GLY A 521 20.56 -21.62 14.39
C GLY A 521 20.57 -21.00 15.80
N GLY A 522 20.88 -21.76 16.85
CA GLY A 522 20.88 -21.27 18.23
C GLY A 522 22.01 -20.27 18.56
N ARG A 523 23.07 -20.24 17.75
CA ARG A 523 24.16 -19.26 17.87
C ARG A 523 23.77 -17.88 17.32
N TRP A 524 22.97 -17.84 16.26
CA TRP A 524 22.56 -16.58 15.62
C TRP A 524 21.49 -15.83 16.41
N GLN A 525 20.60 -16.55 17.11
CA GLN A 525 19.58 -15.92 17.97
C GLN A 525 20.17 -15.23 19.22
N ARG A 526 21.35 -15.66 19.70
CA ARG A 526 22.03 -14.98 20.83
C ARG A 526 22.71 -13.66 20.45
N LEU A 527 23.02 -13.45 19.17
CA LEU A 527 23.74 -12.25 18.70
C LEU A 527 22.83 -11.07 18.35
N LEU A 528 21.51 -11.29 18.20
CA LEU A 528 20.59 -10.26 17.69
C LEU A 528 19.60 -9.70 18.73
N GLY A 529 19.77 -10.00 20.01
CA GLY A 529 18.97 -9.41 21.09
C GLY A 529 17.48 -9.78 21.00
N GLY A 530 17.11 -10.84 21.71
CA GLY A 530 15.71 -11.29 21.85
C GLY A 530 14.83 -10.32 22.63
#